data_AF-A0A2Z5ZIN6-F1
#
_entry.id   AF-A0A2Z5ZIN6-F1
#
_cell.length_a   1.000
_cell.length_b   1.000
_cell.length_c   1.000
_cell.angle_alpha   90.00
_cell.angle_beta   90.00
_cell.angle_gamma   90.00
#
_symmetry.space_group_name_H-M   'P 1'
#
loop_
_entity.id
_entity.type
_entity.pdbx_description
1 polymer ?
#
loop_
_entity_poly.entity_id
_entity_poly.type
_entity_poly.pdbx_seq_one_letter_code
_entity_poly.pdbx_strand_id
1 'polypeptide(L)' 'MYLISIEKLCKASDKVKESKQMIVTKEEYDVIRRVLESFENKQSHYELVVLNEDIA' A
#
# COMPACT_ATOMS: atom_id res chain seq x y z
N MET A 1 -1.92 -10.45 -13.53
CA MET A 1 -1.15 -10.29 -12.27
C MET A 1 -1.32 -8.85 -11.79
N TYR A 2 -0.87 -8.49 -10.59
CA TYR A 2 -0.96 -7.10 -10.11
C TYR A 2 0.41 -6.57 -9.70
N LEU A 3 0.76 -5.38 -10.16
CA LEU A 3 1.85 -4.60 -9.59
C LEU A 3 1.26 -3.76 -8.47
N ILE A 4 1.76 -3.93 -7.25
CA ILE A 4 1.35 -3.13 -6.10
C ILE A 4 2.54 -2.27 -5.67
N SER A 5 2.29 -0.99 -5.45
CA SER A 5 3.21 -0.07 -4.74
C SER A 5 2.61 0.29 -3.39
N ILE A 6 3.34 0.00 -2.31
CA ILE A 6 2.98 0.40 -0.95
C ILE A 6 3.90 1.55 -0.54
N GLU A 7 3.32 2.69 -0.24
CA GLU A 7 4.02 3.93 0.08
C GLU A 7 3.70 4.37 1.50
N LYS A 8 4.74 4.76 2.23
CA LYS A 8 4.62 5.38 3.55
C LYS A 8 4.78 6.89 3.41
N LEU A 9 3.66 7.60 3.39
CA LEU A 9 3.62 9.06 3.26
C LEU A 9 3.62 9.73 4.62
N CYS A 10 4.40 10.80 4.76
CA CYS A 10 4.38 11.63 5.97
C CYS A 10 3.32 12.72 5.85
N LYS A 11 2.29 12.69 6.70
CA LYS A 11 1.18 13.68 6.68
C LYS A 11 1.62 15.13 6.87
N ALA A 12 2.79 15.35 7.47
CA ALA A 12 3.31 16.68 7.76
C ALA A 12 4.14 17.30 6.62
N SER A 13 4.58 16.49 5.64
CA SER A 13 5.49 16.97 4.59
C SER A 13 5.14 16.47 3.19
N ASP A 14 4.11 15.64 3.04
CA ASP A 14 3.71 14.98 1.79
C ASP A 14 4.87 14.26 1.06
N LYS A 15 5.96 13.98 1.78
CA LYS A 15 7.10 13.25 1.25
C LYS A 15 6.93 11.77 1.48
N VAL A 16 7.13 10.99 0.42
CA VAL A 16 7.33 9.55 0.49
C VAL A 16 8.58 9.28 1.31
N LYS A 17 8.42 8.62 2.45
CA LYS A 17 9.55 8.21 3.29
C LYS A 17 10.10 6.87 2.87
N GLU A 18 9.23 5.97 2.44
CA GLU A 18 9.55 4.62 2.02
C GLU A 18 8.53 4.17 0.99
N SER A 19 8.98 3.48 -0.06
CA SER A 19 8.12 2.88 -1.08
C SER A 19 8.63 1.47 -1.36
N LYS A 20 7.71 0.52 -1.49
CA LYS A 20 8.01 -0.87 -1.83
C LYS A 20 7.05 -1.33 -2.92
N GLN A 21 7.62 -1.81 -4.02
CA GLN A 21 6.87 -2.38 -5.13
C GLN A 21 7.00 -3.91 -5.15
N MET A 22 5.93 -4.59 -5.51
CA MET A 22 5.91 -6.04 -5.68
C MET A 22 4.88 -6.46 -6.73
N ILE A 23 5.21 -7.52 -7.49
CA ILE A 23 4.27 -8.19 -8.38
C ILE A 23 3.64 -9.33 -7.58
N VAL A 24 2.31 -9.38 -7.57
CA VAL A 24 1.55 -10.39 -6.86
C VAL A 24 0.48 -11.02 -7.74
N THR A 25 0.01 -12.17 -7.33
CA THR A 25 -1.18 -12.80 -7.90
C THR A 25 -2.46 -12.10 -7.43
N LYS A 26 -3.59 -12.41 -8.08
CA LYS A 26 -4.90 -11.86 -7.69
C LYS A 26 -5.29 -12.26 -6.27
N GLU A 27 -5.04 -13.51 -5.89
CA GLU A 27 -5.34 -14.01 -4.54
C GLU A 27 -4.52 -13.27 -3.48
N GLU A 28 -3.23 -13.04 -3.73
CA GLU A 28 -2.37 -12.26 -2.83
C GLU A 28 -2.81 -10.79 -2.73
N TYR A 29 -3.20 -10.15 -3.83
CA TYR A 29 -3.74 -8.79 -3.82
C TYR A 29 -4.98 -8.69 -2.93
N ASP A 30 -5.93 -9.63 -3.05
CA ASP A 30 -7.14 -9.65 -2.24
C ASP A 30 -6.85 -9.80 -0.74
N VAL A 31 -5.83 -10.60 -0.38
CA VAL A 31 -5.37 -10.73 1.01
C VAL A 31 -4.74 -9.43 1.50
N ILE A 32 -3.81 -8.85 0.74
CA ILE A 32 -3.10 -7.60 1.08
C ILE A 32 -4.11 -6.47 1.29
N ARG A 33 -5.09 -6.33 0.39
CA ARG A 33 -6.15 -5.31 0.49
C ARG A 33 -6.93 -5.41 1.80
N ARG A 34 -7.39 -6.60 2.19
CA ARG A 34 -8.13 -6.81 3.45
C ARG A 34 -7.31 -6.48 4.69
N VAL A 35 -6.02 -6.82 4.68
CA VAL A 35 -5.11 -6.54 5.80
C VAL A 35 -4.90 -5.03 5.95
N LEU A 36 -4.73 -4.32 4.83
CA LEU A 36 -4.53 -2.87 4.83
C LEU A 36 -5.77 -2.09 5.25
N GLU A 37 -6.97 -2.49 4.79
CA GLU A 37 -8.25 -1.92 5.23
C GLU A 37 -8.42 -2.07 6.76
N SER A 38 -7.90 -3.15 7.34
CA SER A 38 -7.90 -3.36 8.79
C SER A 38 -6.84 -2.52 9.54
N PHE A 39 -5.82 -2.02 8.84
CA PHE A 39 -4.66 -1.33 9.41
C PHE A 39 -4.83 0.19 9.51
N GLU A 40 -5.81 0.80 8.82
CA GLU A 40 -6.09 2.25 8.83
C GLU A 40 -6.41 2.86 10.22
N ASN A 41 -6.43 2.06 11.28
CA ASN A 41 -7.00 2.45 12.58
C ASN A 41 -6.00 2.71 13.73
N LYS A 42 -4.71 2.98 13.45
CA LYS A 42 -3.72 3.29 14.52
C LYS A 42 -2.95 4.57 14.26
N GLN A 43 -3.20 5.56 15.13
CA GLN A 43 -2.49 6.84 15.31
C GLN A 43 -1.02 6.82 14.85
N SER A 44 -0.77 7.21 13.60
CA SER A 44 0.59 7.46 13.11
C SER A 44 0.59 8.75 12.29
N HIS A 45 1.66 9.54 12.40
CA HIS A 45 1.91 10.71 11.55
C HIS A 45 2.16 10.35 10.06
N TYR A 46 2.03 9.07 9.74
CA TYR A 46 2.22 8.52 8.43
C TYR A 46 0.96 7.78 8.00
N GLU A 47 0.65 7.87 6.72
CA GLU A 47 -0.38 7.07 6.08
C GLU A 47 0.27 6.06 5.13
N LEU A 48 -0.42 4.94 4.95
CA LEU A 48 -0.06 3.92 3.98
C LEU A 48 -0.93 4.13 2.75
N VAL A 49 -0.31 4.45 1.63
CA VAL A 49 -0.98 4.54 0.33
C VAL A 49 -0.63 3.31 -0.48
N VAL A 50 -1.64 2.71 -1.09
CA VAL A 50 -1.48 1.49 -1.87
C VAL A 50 -1.96 1.78 -3.27
N LEU A 51 -1.06 1.71 -4.23
CA LEU A 51 -1.33 1.84 -5.66
C LEU A 51 -1.29 0.45 -6.26
N ASN A 52 -2.23 0.15 -7.14
CA ASN A 52 -2.26 -1.13 -7.86
C ASN A 52 -2.50 -0.91 -9.34
N GLU A 53 -1.73 -1.63 -10.16
CA GLU A 53 -1.87 -1.68 -11.60
C GLU A 53 -2.07 -3.13 -12.03
N ASP A 54 -3.07 -3.36 -12.89
CA ASP A 54 -3.29 -4.67 -13.51
C ASP A 54 -2.21 -4.86 -14.59
N ILE A 55 -1.40 -5.91 -14.45
CA ILE A 55 -0.34 -6.26 -15.40
C ILE A 55 -0.67 -7.65 -15.94
N ALA A 56 -1.01 -7.71 -17.24
CA ALA A 56 -1.40 -8.94 -17.94
C ALA A 56 -0.35 -10.04 -17.79
#